data_AF-A0AAW8BFJ6-F1
#
_entry.id   AF-A0AAW8BFJ6-F1
#
_cell.length_a   1.000
_cell.length_b   1.000
_cell.length_c   1.000
_cell.angle_alpha   90.00
_cell.angle_beta   90.00
_cell.angle_gamma   90.00
#
_symmetry.space_group_name_H-M   'P 1'
#
loop_
_entity.id
_entity.type
_entity.pdbx_description
1 polymer ?
#
loop_
_entity_poly.entity_id
_entity_poly.type
_entity_poly.pdbx_seq_one_letter_code
_entity_poly.pdbx_strand_id
1 'polypeptide(L)'
;MWEFMVLLLLVAVLVVFLAPRFIRPGPRGALASGTLLVTGVSSREADSAEAGEQFVTISGVINGPTVNEHAVYRRMIVTAGQWPVTGQQFPVVYSPNNPDNWNFAPPEPPAPPEPLDG
;
A
#
# COMPACT_ATOMS: atom_id res chain seq x y z
N MET A 1 29.72 38.06 22.51
CA MET A 1 29.61 37.89 21.04
C MET A 1 30.07 36.49 20.59
N TRP A 2 31.25 36.00 20.99
CA TRP A 2 31.74 34.65 20.63
C TRP A 2 30.91 33.48 21.17
N GLU A 3 30.40 33.60 22.39
CA GLU A 3 29.56 32.57 23.02
C GLU A 3 28.30 32.23 22.21
N PHE A 4 27.69 33.23 21.57
CA PHE A 4 26.57 33.02 20.66
C PHE A 4 26.98 32.24 19.40
N MET A 5 28.21 32.42 18.90
CA MET A 5 28.71 31.61 17.78
C MET A 5 28.93 30.16 18.20
N VAL A 6 29.48 29.93 19.39
CA VAL A 6 29.67 28.57 19.94
C VAL A 6 28.33 27.89 20.16
N LEU A 7 27.34 28.61 20.72
CA LEU A 7 26.00 28.08 20.94
C LEU A 7 25.30 27.73 19.61
N LEU A 8 25.36 28.61 18.62
CA LEU A 8 24.80 28.32 17.29
C LEU A 8 25.50 27.12 16.63
N LEU A 9 26.81 26.97 16.78
CA LEU A 9 27.56 25.84 16.27
C LEU A 9 27.13 24.52 16.93
N LEU A 10 26.97 24.51 18.27
CA LEU A 10 26.49 23.33 18.99
C LEU A 10 25.07 22.94 18.56
N VAL A 11 24.17 23.92 18.40
CA VAL A 11 22.81 23.68 17.91
C VAL A 11 22.84 23.12 16.48
N ALA A 12 23.65 23.68 15.59
CA ALA A 12 23.79 23.18 14.22
C ALA A 12 24.30 21.73 14.19
N VAL A 13 25.31 21.39 14.99
CA VAL A 13 25.81 20.01 15.12
C VAL A 13 24.70 19.10 15.63
N LEU A 14 23.97 19.50 16.68
CA LEU A 14 22.87 18.72 17.23
C LEU A 14 21.78 18.48 16.17
N VAL A 15 21.42 19.50 15.39
CA VAL A 15 20.45 19.38 14.29
C VAL A 15 20.96 18.42 13.22
N VAL A 16 22.23 18.45 12.83
CA VAL A 16 22.77 17.49 11.84
C VAL A 16 22.69 16.04 12.33
N PHE A 17 22.86 15.79 13.62
CA PHE A 17 22.73 14.44 14.19
C PHE A 17 21.28 13.99 14.37
N LEU A 18 20.37 14.89 14.75
CA LEU A 18 18.97 14.55 15.01
C LEU A 18 18.10 14.61 13.75
N ALA A 19 18.37 15.50 12.81
CA ALA A 19 17.57 15.68 11.60
C ALA A 19 17.38 14.39 10.79
N PRO A 20 18.40 13.53 10.56
CA PRO A 20 18.23 12.27 9.83
C PRO A 20 17.31 11.28 10.54
N ARG A 21 17.11 11.41 11.85
CA ARG A 21 16.25 10.51 12.63
C ARG A 21 14.76 10.84 12.49
N PHE A 22 14.44 12.11 12.26
CA PHE A 22 13.07 12.61 12.09
C PHE A 22 12.71 12.82 10.62
N ILE A 23 13.68 13.33 9.85
CA ILE A 23 13.67 13.43 8.41
C ILE A 23 14.50 12.24 7.93
N ARG A 24 13.96 11.02 8.04
CA ARG A 24 14.46 9.96 7.17
C ARG A 24 13.87 10.27 5.80
N PRO A 25 14.62 10.78 4.80
CA PRO A 25 14.24 10.49 3.44
C PRO A 25 14.59 9.02 3.27
N GLY A 26 13.73 8.15 3.82
CA GLY A 26 13.67 6.83 3.22
C GLY A 26 13.42 7.09 1.73
N PRO A 27 14.02 6.31 0.80
CA PRO A 27 13.35 6.17 -0.48
C PRO A 27 11.88 5.96 -0.10
N ARG A 28 10.93 6.74 -0.63
CA ARG A 28 9.52 6.37 -0.51
C ARG A 28 9.51 4.90 -0.86
N GLY A 29 9.36 4.05 0.16
CA GLY A 29 9.99 2.72 0.18
C GLY A 29 9.62 2.06 -1.11
N ALA A 30 10.59 1.61 -1.92
CA ALA A 30 10.29 0.95 -3.17
C ALA A 30 9.26 -0.12 -2.86
N LEU A 31 7.99 0.20 -3.14
CA LEU A 31 6.88 -0.64 -2.72
C LEU A 31 7.05 -1.87 -3.58
N ALA A 32 7.20 -3.02 -2.93
CA ALA A 32 7.29 -4.26 -3.68
C ALA A 32 5.93 -4.51 -4.31
N SER A 33 5.93 -4.91 -5.57
CA SER A 33 4.75 -5.43 -6.23
C SER A 33 4.52 -6.88 -5.78
N GLY A 34 3.25 -7.24 -5.64
CA GLY A 34 2.85 -8.60 -5.29
C GLY A 34 1.41 -8.85 -5.72
N THR A 35 0.93 -10.03 -5.34
CA THR A 35 -0.42 -10.47 -5.63
C THR A 35 -1.12 -10.83 -4.34
N LEU A 36 -2.31 -10.28 -4.14
CA LEU A 36 -3.21 -10.65 -3.05
C LEU A 36 -4.17 -11.72 -3.54
N LEU A 37 -4.11 -12.90 -2.95
CA LEU A 37 -5.14 -13.93 -3.10
C LEU A 37 -6.22 -13.74 -2.04
N VAL A 38 -7.47 -13.55 -2.45
CA VAL A 38 -8.60 -13.43 -1.54
C VAL A 38 -8.99 -14.81 -1.02
N THR A 39 -8.97 -15.00 0.29
CA THR A 39 -9.35 -16.26 0.95
C THR A 39 -10.70 -16.17 1.67
N GLY A 40 -11.13 -14.96 2.02
CA GLY A 40 -12.41 -14.74 2.66
C GLY A 40 -12.93 -13.33 2.41
N VAL A 41 -14.25 -13.22 2.35
CA VAL A 41 -14.95 -11.96 2.13
C VAL A 41 -16.13 -11.94 3.10
N SER A 42 -16.38 -10.79 3.73
CA SER A 42 -17.58 -10.62 4.57
C SER A 42 -18.85 -10.90 3.75
N SER A 43 -19.80 -11.61 4.35
CA SER A 43 -21.09 -11.89 3.71
C SER A 43 -21.81 -10.59 3.37
N ARG A 44 -22.23 -10.46 2.12
CA ARG A 44 -23.13 -9.38 1.70
C ARG A 44 -24.52 -9.72 2.20
N GLU A 45 -25.07 -8.91 3.10
CA GLU A 45 -26.46 -9.05 3.52
C GLU A 45 -27.37 -8.81 2.31
N ALA A 46 -28.24 -9.78 2.00
CA ALA A 46 -29.12 -9.73 0.83
C ALA A 46 -30.05 -8.50 0.83
N ASP A 47 -30.40 -8.02 2.02
CA ASP A 47 -31.30 -6.87 2.23
C ASP A 47 -30.59 -5.51 2.08
N SER A 48 -29.26 -5.49 2.03
CA SER A 48 -28.45 -4.28 1.81
C SER A 48 -28.16 -4.04 0.32
N ALA A 49 -29.03 -4.49 -0.59
CA ALA A 49 -28.87 -4.35 -2.04
C ALA A 49 -29.20 -2.93 -2.57
N GLU A 50 -29.29 -1.92 -1.71
CA GLU A 50 -29.43 -0.54 -2.15
C GLU A 50 -28.15 -0.07 -2.86
N ALA A 51 -28.33 0.53 -4.04
CA ALA A 51 -27.25 0.99 -4.90
C ALA A 51 -26.43 2.08 -4.19
N GLY A 52 -25.26 1.71 -3.66
CA GLY A 52 -24.39 2.62 -2.92
C GLY A 52 -23.01 2.05 -2.64
N GLU A 53 -22.21 2.86 -1.94
CA GLU A 53 -20.92 2.49 -1.36
C GLU A 53 -21.12 1.56 -0.16
N GLN A 54 -20.54 0.36 -0.22
CA GLN A 54 -20.69 -0.67 0.82
C GLN A 54 -19.34 -1.04 1.40
N PHE A 55 -19.29 -1.26 2.72
CA PHE A 55 -18.08 -1.74 3.37
C PHE A 55 -17.95 -3.25 3.24
N VAL A 56 -16.85 -3.71 2.65
CA VAL A 56 -16.48 -5.12 2.60
C VAL A 56 -15.19 -5.34 3.39
N THR A 57 -15.14 -6.43 4.15
CA THR A 57 -13.89 -6.90 4.77
C THR A 57 -13.37 -8.08 3.97
N ILE A 58 -12.13 -7.95 3.50
CA ILE A 58 -11.43 -8.99 2.76
C ILE A 58 -10.32 -9.56 3.65
N SER A 59 -10.23 -10.89 3.69
CA SER A 59 -9.06 -11.61 4.16
C SER A 59 -8.37 -12.28 2.97
N GLY A 60 -7.05 -12.33 3.02
CA GLY A 60 -6.27 -12.90 1.94
C GLY A 60 -4.81 -13.09 2.29
N VAL A 61 -4.04 -13.52 1.30
CA VAL A 61 -2.62 -13.81 1.43
C VAL A 61 -1.87 -13.05 0.34
N ILE A 62 -0.87 -12.26 0.75
CA ILE A 62 0.03 -11.57 -0.17
C ILE A 62 1.24 -12.45 -0.48
N ASN A 63 1.54 -12.58 -1.76
CA ASN A 63 2.76 -13.19 -2.27
C ASN A 63 3.55 -12.18 -3.09
N GLY A 64 4.86 -12.12 -2.89
CA GLY A 64 5.73 -11.25 -3.67
C GLY A 64 7.22 -11.51 -3.44
N PRO A 65 8.10 -10.71 -4.06
CA PRO A 65 9.55 -10.98 -4.05
C PRO A 65 10.19 -10.99 -2.67
N THR A 66 9.58 -10.28 -1.70
CA THR A 66 10.12 -10.11 -0.35
C THR A 66 9.27 -10.78 0.72
N VAL A 67 8.13 -11.39 0.35
CA VAL A 67 7.21 -12.01 1.30
C VAL A 67 6.60 -13.29 0.72
N ASN A 68 6.65 -14.36 1.50
CA ASN A 68 6.06 -15.65 1.13
C ASN A 68 4.81 -15.88 2.00
N GLU A 69 3.64 -15.82 1.37
CA GLU A 69 2.34 -16.10 1.97
C GLU A 69 1.99 -15.30 3.24
N HIS A 70 2.06 -13.97 3.17
CA HIS A 70 1.70 -13.11 4.31
C HIS A 70 0.18 -12.88 4.39
N ALA A 71 -0.44 -13.36 5.46
CA ALA A 71 -1.88 -13.19 5.69
C ALA A 71 -2.23 -11.74 6.03
N VAL A 72 -3.24 -11.18 5.36
CA VAL A 72 -3.69 -9.81 5.53
C VAL A 72 -5.21 -9.71 5.66
N TYR A 73 -5.64 -8.62 6.30
CA TYR A 73 -7.04 -8.27 6.51
C TYR A 73 -7.24 -6.79 6.21
N ARG A 74 -8.28 -6.45 5.43
CA ARG A 74 -8.61 -5.06 5.12
C ARG A 74 -10.11 -4.85 4.97
N ARG A 75 -10.60 -3.76 5.56
CA ARG A 75 -11.93 -3.21 5.28
C ARG A 75 -11.81 -2.13 4.22
N MET A 76 -12.65 -2.18 3.19
CA MET A 76 -12.67 -1.22 2.09
C MET A 76 -14.10 -0.93 1.64
N ILE A 77 -14.26 0.14 0.86
CA ILE A 77 -15.54 0.51 0.26
C ILE A 77 -15.57 -0.06 -1.16
N VAL A 78 -16.63 -0.77 -1.50
CA VAL A 78 -16.90 -1.30 -2.83
C VAL A 78 -18.26 -0.83 -3.33
N THR A 79 -18.35 -0.60 -4.63
CA THR A 79 -19.63 -0.39 -5.28
C THR A 79 -20.38 -1.71 -5.38
N ALA A 80 -21.71 -1.68 -5.20
CA ALA A 80 -22.61 -2.84 -5.24
C ALA A 80 -22.41 -3.82 -6.42
N GLY A 81 -21.86 -3.39 -7.56
CA GLY A 81 -21.60 -4.24 -8.73
C GLY A 81 -20.21 -4.90 -8.78
N GLN A 82 -19.30 -4.60 -7.85
CA GLN A 82 -17.89 -5.03 -7.87
C GLN A 82 -17.50 -5.73 -6.56
N TRP A 83 -18.38 -6.59 -6.06
CA TRP A 83 -18.11 -7.33 -4.83
C TRP A 83 -16.98 -8.37 -5.06
N PRO A 84 -15.93 -8.38 -4.23
CA PRO A 84 -14.81 -9.31 -4.39
C PRO A 84 -15.25 -10.73 -4.03
N VAL A 85 -14.64 -11.72 -4.69
CA VAL A 85 -14.93 -13.14 -4.47
C VAL A 85 -13.72 -13.90 -3.95
N THR A 86 -13.95 -14.95 -3.17
CA THR A 86 -12.89 -15.86 -2.74
C THR A 86 -12.22 -16.52 -3.96
N GLY A 87 -10.89 -16.64 -3.92
CA GLY A 87 -10.05 -17.12 -5.01
C GLY A 87 -9.62 -16.04 -6.00
N GLN A 88 -10.20 -14.83 -5.93
CA GLN A 88 -9.80 -13.72 -6.78
C GLN A 88 -8.39 -13.24 -6.43
N GLN A 89 -7.65 -12.83 -7.46
CA GLN A 89 -6.31 -12.26 -7.30
C GLN A 89 -6.31 -10.79 -7.68
N PHE A 90 -5.69 -9.96 -6.82
CA PHE A 90 -5.53 -8.54 -7.07
C PHE A 90 -4.05 -8.14 -7.06
N PRO A 91 -3.59 -7.32 -8.01
CA PRO A 91 -2.27 -6.74 -7.93
C PRO A 91 -2.22 -5.76 -6.76
N VAL A 92 -1.17 -5.87 -5.95
CA VAL A 92 -0.96 -5.04 -4.77
C VAL A 92 0.46 -4.51 -4.72
N VAL A 93 0.63 -3.40 -4.02
CA VAL A 93 1.91 -2.83 -3.65
C VAL A 93 2.02 -2.84 -2.12
N TYR A 94 3.16 -3.23 -1.58
CA TYR A 94 3.37 -3.35 -0.14
C TYR A 94 4.75 -2.87 0.31
N SER A 95 4.87 -2.49 1.58
CA SER A 95 6.16 -2.15 2.18
C SER A 95 6.95 -3.43 2.48
N PRO A 96 8.17 -3.61 1.94
CA PRO A 96 8.99 -4.80 2.23
C PRO A 96 9.31 -5.00 3.72
N ASN A 97 9.40 -3.90 4.48
CA ASN A 97 9.70 -3.95 5.91
C ASN A 97 8.44 -4.13 6.78
N ASN A 98 7.24 -3.91 6.23
CA ASN A 98 5.97 -4.07 6.93
C ASN A 98 4.85 -4.43 5.94
N PRO A 99 4.69 -5.73 5.60
CA PRO A 99 3.72 -6.18 4.60
C PRO A 99 2.25 -5.86 4.92
N ASP A 100 1.91 -5.56 6.18
CA ASP A 100 0.57 -5.09 6.55
C ASP A 100 0.26 -3.70 5.97
N ASN A 101 1.29 -2.90 5.68
CA ASN A 101 1.16 -1.65 4.95
C ASN A 101 1.21 -1.91 3.44
N TRP A 102 0.06 -2.29 2.90
CA TRP A 102 -0.16 -2.53 1.47
C TRP A 102 -1.28 -1.67 0.90
N ASN A 103 -1.42 -1.62 -0.42
CA ASN A 103 -2.57 -1.07 -1.14
C ASN A 103 -2.75 -1.80 -2.47
N PHE A 104 -3.91 -1.68 -3.11
CA PHE A 104 -4.06 -2.12 -4.49
C PHE A 104 -3.10 -1.38 -5.41
N ALA A 105 -2.56 -2.09 -6.39
CA ALA A 105 -1.75 -1.45 -7.42
C ALA A 105 -2.62 -0.49 -8.25
N PRO A 106 -2.07 0.64 -8.70
CA PRO A 106 -2.73 1.46 -9.70
C PRO A 106 -3.09 0.63 -10.94
N PRO A 107 -4.21 0.90 -11.63
CA PRO A 107 -4.51 0.24 -12.89
C PRO A 107 -3.38 0.48 -13.88
N GLU A 108 -2.89 -0.60 -14.51
CA GLU A 108 -1.86 -0.52 -15.54
C GLU A 108 -2.37 0.37 -16.68
N PRO A 109 -1.57 1.32 -17.19
CA PRO A 109 -1.93 2.06 -18.39
C PRO A 109 -2.19 1.08 -19.54
N PRO A 110 -3.23 1.29 -20.37
CA PRO A 110 -3.48 0.42 -21.51
C PRO A 110 -2.22 0.37 -22.39
N ALA A 111 -1.81 -0.84 -22.77
CA ALA A 111 -0.67 -1.04 -23.64
C ALA A 111 -0.84 -0.18 -24.92
N PRO A 112 0.21 0.52 -25.39
CA PRO A 112 0.15 1.22 -26.67
C PRO A 112 -0.32 0.25 -27.76
N PRO A 113 -1.19 0.69 -28.69
CA PRO A 113 -1.67 -0.18 -29.76
C PRO A 113 -0.47 -0.78 -30.49
N GLU A 114 -0.42 -2.11 -30.59
CA GLU A 114 0.61 -2.80 -31.36
C GLU A 114 0.69 -2.18 -32.75
N PRO A 115 1.91 -1.87 -33.25
CA PRO A 115 2.07 -1.40 -34.62
C PRO A 115 1.44 -2.44 -35.54
N LEU A 116 0.52 -1.99 -36.41
CA LEU A 116 0.00 -2.83 -37.47
C LEU A 116 1.17 -3.13 -38.42
N ASP A 117 1.80 -4.29 -38.24
CA ASP A 117 2.78 -4.82 -39.17
C ASP A 117 2.08 -4.98 -40.53
N GLY A 118 2.43 -4.10 -41.47
CA GLY A 118 1.94 -4.07 -42.85
C GLY A 118 2.88 -4.74 -43.84
#